data_AF-A0A5K0ZZZ1-F1
#
_entry.id   AF-A0A5K0ZZZ1-F1
#
_cell.length_a   1.000
_cell.length_b   1.000
_cell.length_c   1.000
_cell.angle_alpha   90.00
_cell.angle_beta   90.00
_cell.angle_gamma   90.00
#
_symmetry.space_group_name_H-M   'P 1'
#
loop_
_entity.id
_entity.type
_entity.pdbx_description
1 polymer ?
#
loop_
_entity_poly.entity_id
_entity_poly.type
_entity_poly.pdbx_seq_one_letter_code
_entity_poly.pdbx_strand_id
1 'polypeptide(L)' 'ANRHVNVLSPELVTSLKQANKKVVQISLTNSIYWNAHTFALTDSGGLYAFGAGDKGQLGTTLMAHQSERDSPELVDLDLT' A
#
# COMPACT_ATOMS: atom_id res chain seq x y z
N ALA A 1 11.92 -10.61 -8.92
CA ALA A 1 12.60 -9.40 -9.42
C ALA A 1 11.77 -8.22 -8.95
N ASN A 2 12.34 -7.33 -8.14
CA ASN A 2 11.61 -6.15 -7.65
C ASN A 2 11.19 -5.33 -8.89
N ARG A 3 9.89 -5.20 -9.12
CA ARG A 3 9.31 -4.50 -10.28
C ARG A 3 9.42 -2.97 -10.20
N HIS A 4 9.94 -2.44 -9.10
CA HIS A 4 10.04 -1.01 -8.85
C HIS A 4 11.45 -0.49 -9.11
N VAL A 5 11.53 0.63 -9.83
CA VAL A 5 12.77 1.39 -10.01
C VAL A 5 13.19 2.01 -8.67
N ASN A 6 14.50 2.01 -8.38
CA ASN A 6 15.01 2.71 -7.20
C ASN A 6 14.87 4.21 -7.39
N VAL A 7 14.04 4.83 -6.54
CA VAL A 7 13.84 6.28 -6.52
C VAL A 7 14.72 6.88 -5.41
N LEU A 8 15.76 7.63 -5.81
CA LEU A 8 16.78 8.18 -4.89
C LEU A 8 16.49 9.62 -4.44
N SER A 9 15.36 10.18 -4.85
CA SER A 9 14.91 11.52 -4.46
C SER A 9 13.41 11.47 -4.19
N PRO A 10 12.89 12.21 -3.20
CA PRO A 10 11.46 12.17 -2.89
C PRO A 10 10.60 12.45 -4.13
N GLU A 11 9.67 11.54 -4.43
CA GLU A 11 8.73 11.66 -5.54
C GLU A 11 7.30 11.63 -5.01
N LEU A 12 6.44 12.42 -5.66
CA LEU A 12 5.01 12.43 -5.35
C LEU A 12 4.38 11.10 -5.77
N VAL A 13 3.72 10.43 -4.82
CA VAL A 13 2.90 9.24 -5.10
C VAL A 13 1.61 9.65 -5.83
N THR A 14 1.66 9.67 -7.16
CA THR A 14 0.58 10.18 -8.01
C THR A 14 -0.72 9.39 -7.87
N SER A 15 -0.65 8.08 -7.63
CA SER A 15 -1.82 7.22 -7.39
C SER A 15 -2.59 7.62 -6.11
N LEU A 16 -1.88 7.97 -5.03
CA LEU A 16 -2.52 8.53 -3.83
C LEU A 16 -3.11 9.93 -4.10
N LYS A 17 -2.42 10.77 -4.89
CA LYS A 17 -2.95 12.09 -5.28
C LYS A 17 -4.24 11.97 -6.10
N GLN A 18 -4.32 11.01 -7.01
CA GLN A 18 -5.49 10.76 -7.85
C GLN A 18 -6.72 10.33 -7.04
N ALA A 19 -6.53 9.66 -5.90
CA ALA A 19 -7.63 9.36 -4.98
C ALA A 19 -8.30 10.64 -4.42
N ASN A 20 -7.60 11.78 -4.46
CA ASN A 20 -8.07 13.08 -3.99
C ASN A 20 -8.61 13.02 -2.54
N LYS A 21 -7.89 12.29 -1.68
CA LYS A 21 -8.17 12.16 -0.25
C LYS A 21 -7.02 12.73 0.56
N LYS A 22 -7.33 13.29 1.72
CA LYS A 22 -6.30 13.76 2.65
C LYS A 22 -5.77 12.57 3.44
N VAL A 23 -4.55 12.15 3.11
CA VAL A 23 -3.81 11.16 3.89
C VAL A 23 -3.31 11.84 5.17
N VAL A 24 -3.60 11.23 6.33
CA VAL A 24 -3.24 11.76 7.65
C VAL A 24 -2.22 10.91 8.39
N GLN A 25 -2.04 9.65 7.98
CA GLN A 25 -1.06 8.75 8.58
C GLN A 25 -0.53 7.76 7.55
N ILE A 26 0.76 7.45 7.65
CA ILE A 26 1.45 6.42 6.90
C ILE A 26 2.04 5.40 7.89
N SER A 27 1.88 4.12 7.60
CA SER A 27 2.53 3.03 8.35
C SER A 27 3.31 2.14 7.39
N LEU A 28 4.57 1.85 7.73
CA LEU A 28 5.50 1.10 6.89
C LEU A 28 5.83 -0.24 7.53
N THR A 29 6.43 -1.13 6.73
CA THR A 29 7.04 -2.36 7.25
C THR A 29 8.27 -2.03 8.10
N ASN A 30 8.29 -2.55 9.32
CA ASN A 30 9.45 -2.48 10.20
C ASN A 30 10.34 -3.74 10.04
N SER A 31 10.88 -3.96 8.84
CA SER A 31 11.80 -5.08 8.57
C SER A 31 12.64 -4.83 7.33
N ILE A 32 13.89 -5.29 7.36
CA ILE A 32 14.81 -5.30 6.21
C ILE A 32 14.89 -6.66 5.52
N TYR A 33 14.27 -7.69 6.10
CA TYR A 33 14.34 -9.08 5.60
C TYR A 33 13.15 -9.46 4.73
N TRP A 34 12.04 -8.74 4.88
CA TRP A 34 10.79 -9.04 4.19
C TRP A 34 10.46 -7.96 3.18
N ASN A 35 9.73 -8.34 2.13
CA ASN A 35 9.24 -7.37 1.15
C ASN A 35 8.30 -6.38 1.85
N ALA A 36 8.50 -5.10 1.59
CA ALA A 36 7.80 -4.03 2.27
C ALA A 36 6.36 -3.90 1.77
N HIS A 37 5.46 -3.65 2.71
CA HIS A 37 4.10 -3.16 2.51
C HIS A 37 3.92 -1.80 3.22
N THR A 38 2.93 -1.05 2.77
CA THR A 38 2.60 0.29 3.27
C THR A 38 1.10 0.43 3.42
N PHE A 39 0.69 1.11 4.49
CA PHE A 39 -0.67 1.58 4.70
C PHE A 39 -0.74 3.11 4.70
N ALA A 40 -1.77 3.66 4.08
CA ALA A 40 -2.10 5.08 4.13
C ALA A 40 -3.54 5.25 4.64
N LEU A 41 -3.70 5.97 5.76
CA LEU A 41 -4.99 6.25 6.37
C LEU A 41 -5.45 7.66 5.97
N THR A 42 -6.68 7.78 5.49
CA THR A 42 -7.30 9.07 5.19
C THR A 42 -8.02 9.65 6.41
N ASP A 43 -8.24 10.96 6.42
CA ASP A 43 -9.04 11.65 7.44
C ASP A 43 -10.48 11.13 7.55
N SER A 44 -11.03 10.63 6.44
CA SER A 44 -12.35 9.99 6.38
C SER A 44 -12.37 8.53 6.88
N GLY A 45 -11.25 8.00 7.39
CA GLY A 45 -11.16 6.62 7.86
C GLY A 45 -10.91 5.57 6.77
N GLY A 46 -10.63 5.98 5.54
CA GLY A 46 -10.30 5.05 4.45
C GLY A 46 -8.87 4.53 4.60
N LEU A 47 -8.70 3.21 4.61
CA LEU A 47 -7.39 2.57 4.67
C LEU A 47 -6.97 2.10 3.28
N TYR A 48 -5.85 2.60 2.78
CA TYR A 48 -5.25 2.12 1.54
C TYR A 48 -4.04 1.24 1.83
N ALA A 49 -3.90 0.12 1.12
CA ALA A 49 -2.80 -0.83 1.26
C ALA A 49 -2.10 -1.08 -0.08
N PHE A 50 -0.76 -1.15 -0.06
CA PHE A 50 0.07 -1.45 -1.24
C PHE A 50 1.45 -2.01 -0.85
N GLY A 51 2.19 -2.50 -1.84
CA GLY A 51 3.44 -3.23 -1.66
C GLY A 51 3.21 -4.73 -1.60
N ALA A 52 4.09 -5.45 -0.90
CA ALA A 52 4.04 -6.90 -0.80
C ALA A 52 2.72 -7.39 -0.18
N GLY A 53 2.15 -8.46 -0.73
CA GLY A 53 0.89 -9.06 -0.27
C GLY A 53 0.85 -10.58 -0.33
N ASP A 54 1.97 -11.23 -0.67
CA ASP A 54 2.12 -12.68 -0.85
C ASP A 54 1.93 -13.52 0.42
N LYS A 55 1.81 -12.87 1.58
CA LYS A 55 1.52 -13.47 2.89
C LYS A 55 0.21 -12.96 3.50
N GLY A 56 -0.62 -12.25 2.73
CA GLY A 56 -1.89 -11.67 3.20
C GLY A 56 -1.74 -10.38 4.02
N GLN A 57 -0.55 -9.79 4.08
CA GLN A 57 -0.26 -8.60 4.90
C GLN A 57 -1.05 -7.35 4.51
N LEU A 58 -1.60 -7.29 3.27
CA LEU A 58 -2.41 -6.16 2.81
C LEU A 58 -3.86 -6.22 3.29
N GLY A 59 -4.31 -7.37 3.82
CA GLY A 59 -5.70 -7.57 4.22
C GLY A 59 -6.69 -7.62 3.04
N THR A 60 -6.22 -7.83 1.81
CA THR A 60 -7.03 -7.93 0.59
C THR A 60 -6.64 -9.14 -0.23
N THR A 61 -7.56 -9.59 -1.10
CA THR A 61 -7.29 -10.71 -2.00
C THR A 61 -6.42 -10.25 -3.18
N LEU A 62 -5.40 -11.04 -3.49
CA LEU A 62 -4.58 -10.89 -4.69
C LEU A 62 -5.02 -11.85 -5.79
N MET A 63 -4.74 -11.50 -7.05
CA MET A 63 -4.91 -12.44 -8.17
C MET A 63 -3.92 -13.60 -8.03
N ALA A 64 -4.25 -14.77 -8.60
CA ALA A 64 -3.48 -16.02 -8.46
C ALA A 64 -1.99 -15.96 -8.85
N HIS A 65 -1.56 -14.89 -9.53
CA HIS A 65 -0.18 -14.66 -9.97
C HIS A 65 0.40 -13.32 -9.49
N GLN A 66 -0.25 -12.67 -8.53
CA GLN A 66 0.23 -11.44 -7.91
C GLN A 66 0.78 -11.74 -6.52
N SER A 67 1.98 -11.24 -6.25
CA SER A 67 2.63 -11.26 -4.93
C SER A 67 2.62 -9.90 -4.24
N GLU A 68 2.17 -8.85 -4.95
CA GLU A 68 2.22 -7.46 -4.51
C GLU A 68 1.11 -6.63 -5.18
N ARG A 69 0.86 -5.45 -4.62
CA ARG A 69 0.07 -4.37 -5.23
C ARG A 69 0.94 -3.16 -5.49
N ASP A 70 1.09 -2.82 -6.77
CA ASP A 70 1.89 -1.66 -7.20
C ASP A 70 1.21 -0.33 -6.90
N SER A 71 -0.11 -0.33 -6.75
CA SER A 71 -0.92 0.86 -6.46
C SER A 71 -1.66 0.73 -5.13
N PRO A 72 -1.80 1.83 -4.37
CA PRO A 72 -2.68 1.89 -3.22
C PRO A 72 -4.10 1.51 -3.61
N GLU A 73 -4.67 0.58 -2.89
CA GLU A 73 -6.07 0.20 -3.06
C GLU A 73 -6.78 0.24 -1.72
N LEU A 74 -8.03 0.69 -1.75
CA LEU A 74 -8.87 0.77 -0.57
C LEU A 74 -9.11 -0.65 -0.04
N VAL A 75 -8.81 -0.85 1.23
CA VAL A 75 -9.11 -2.07 1.96
C VAL A 75 -10.57 -2.01 2.38
N ASP A 76 -11.34 -3.03 2.01
CA ASP A 76 -12.69 -3.21 2.52
C ASP A 76 -12.62 -3.67 3.98
N LEU A 77 -12.78 -2.72 4.89
CA LEU A 77 -12.77 -2.96 6.32
C LEU A 77 -14.21 -2.87 6.83
N ASP A 78 -14.87 -4.02 6.91
CA ASP A 78 -16.07 -4.14 7.73
C ASP A 78 -15.64 -4.39 9.18
N LEU A 79 -15.75 -3.35 10.00
CA LEU A 79 -15.50 -3.43 11.45
C LEU A 79 -16.82 -3.45 12.25
N THR A 80 -17.96 -3.68 11.59
CA THR A 80 -19.28 -3.72 12.23
C THR A 80 -19.64 -5.08 12.82
#